data_AF-A0A8X7CT45-F1
#
_entry.id   AF-A0A8X7CT45-F1
#
_cell.length_a   1.000
_cell.length_b   1.000
_cell.length_c   1.000
_cell.angle_alpha   90.00
_cell.angle_beta   90.00
_cell.angle_gamma   90.00
#
_symmetry.space_group_name_H-M   'P 1'
#
loop_
_entity.id
_entity.type
_entity.pdbx_description
1 polymer ?
#
loop_
_entity_poly.entity_id
_entity_poly.type
_entity_poly.pdbx_seq_one_letter_code
_entity_poly.pdbx_strand_id
1 'polypeptide(L)'
;NYGVYVSNETLPDTITEWEGSAVCINPKDGLGLSNTTSVRGFQAFFISYTLPISVIRGEEFVVVVSVFSYVDAALPVTVNLEQPKGFVVTSDSTKGDICVQPNTSNSIRLKLKATTVGNVNITVRAETASSSQVCGNSPVYPSYARDAITQSFEVEAEGFPSENVHSILFCPTDKPNNTFTANYHLSLPNDVVPDSARAYIDVTGNVLGPAIRNLNSLVSLPTGCGEQNMVKFTPNYLVLDYLSDIGKLTDDIKSTAIHNLNTGYQRELNFCREMAPFHFILTRNAKGEKTRQAGKQMVFSPDVGNLDTGIQGGLNVYKNEGAITAYVAISLLISKYQDNSVIMRARTCLSNNPASSPYETFLYSYTEALAGDYSEAQKRIDDIKPRVITKDGIEYYRNPNGTKSINVETAAYAVLSNLQVGNSKQDVLPLVRYLTSNLNPQGGFYSTQDTCVGLHALSNFAMLVYKDPVDIKVSITGGIQEVVQ
;
A
#
# COMPACT_ATOMS: atom_id res chain seq x y z
N ASN A 1 -24.17 46.72 -12.99
CA ASN A 1 -22.77 46.50 -13.41
C ASN A 1 -22.62 45.05 -13.80
N TYR A 2 -22.57 44.78 -15.11
CA TYR A 2 -22.18 43.46 -15.60
C TYR A 2 -20.68 43.34 -15.38
N GLY A 3 -20.28 42.44 -14.48
CA GLY A 3 -18.87 42.13 -14.26
C GLY A 3 -18.37 41.24 -15.37
N VAL A 4 -17.27 41.60 -16.02
CA VAL A 4 -16.58 40.74 -16.98
C VAL A 4 -15.42 40.10 -16.23
N TYR A 5 -15.34 38.77 -16.25
CA TYR A 5 -14.21 37.99 -15.76
C TYR A 5 -13.44 37.46 -16.96
N VAL A 6 -12.13 37.71 -17.00
CA VAL A 6 -11.23 37.22 -18.05
C VAL A 6 -10.06 36.50 -17.38
N SER A 7 -9.85 35.24 -17.74
CA SER A 7 -8.68 34.45 -17.35
C SER A 7 -7.91 34.03 -18.60
N ASN A 8 -6.58 34.11 -18.53
CA ASN A 8 -5.71 33.63 -19.59
C ASN A 8 -5.12 32.30 -19.14
N GLU A 9 -5.41 31.24 -19.89
CA GLU A 9 -4.88 29.90 -19.65
C GLU A 9 -4.18 29.40 -20.91
N THR A 10 -3.09 28.67 -20.74
CA THR A 10 -2.38 28.02 -21.84
C THR A 10 -2.98 26.64 -22.07
N LEU A 11 -3.29 26.30 -23.32
CA LEU A 11 -3.80 24.96 -23.64
C LEU A 11 -2.75 23.88 -23.29
N PRO A 12 -3.17 22.73 -22.74
CA PRO A 12 -2.28 21.61 -22.51
C PRO A 12 -1.61 21.15 -23.81
N ASP A 13 -0.41 20.60 -23.70
CA ASP A 13 0.37 20.05 -24.82
C ASP A 13 -0.20 18.70 -25.28
N THR A 14 -1.43 18.73 -25.78
CA THR A 14 -2.18 17.56 -26.26
C THR A 14 -3.01 17.96 -27.48
N ILE A 15 -3.04 17.09 -28.49
CA ILE A 15 -3.85 17.29 -29.69
C ILE A 15 -5.28 16.84 -29.40
N THR A 16 -6.09 17.75 -28.89
CA THR A 16 -7.45 17.49 -28.41
C THR A 16 -8.37 18.67 -28.72
N GLU A 17 -9.65 18.35 -28.93
CA GLU A 17 -10.71 19.36 -28.98
C GLU A 17 -11.28 19.54 -27.58
N TRP A 18 -11.10 20.74 -27.02
CA TRP A 18 -11.56 21.10 -25.69
C TRP A 18 -12.95 21.73 -25.80
N GLU A 19 -13.95 21.05 -25.28
CA GLU A 19 -15.31 21.57 -25.20
C GLU A 19 -15.55 22.17 -23.80
N GLY A 20 -15.78 23.48 -23.77
CA GLY A 20 -16.08 24.22 -22.56
C GLY A 20 -17.54 24.63 -22.50
N SER A 21 -18.17 24.46 -21.34
CA SER A 21 -19.44 25.10 -21.00
C SER A 21 -19.32 25.75 -19.63
N ALA A 22 -20.09 26.83 -19.43
CA ALA A 22 -20.11 27.57 -18.18
C ALA A 22 -21.50 27.49 -17.56
N VAL A 23 -21.53 27.27 -16.24
CA VAL A 23 -22.76 27.31 -15.45
C VAL A 23 -22.64 28.47 -14.47
N CYS A 24 -23.60 29.39 -14.50
CA CYS A 24 -23.64 30.55 -13.62
C CYS A 24 -24.86 30.48 -12.70
N ILE A 25 -24.69 30.91 -11.44
CA ILE A 25 -25.77 31.02 -10.47
C ILE A 25 -25.82 32.46 -9.98
N ASN A 26 -26.94 33.13 -10.19
CA ASN A 26 -27.18 34.51 -9.77
C ASN A 26 -28.35 34.53 -8.77
N PRO A 27 -28.21 35.16 -7.59
CA PRO A 27 -29.29 35.26 -6.60
C PRO A 27 -30.59 35.92 -7.10
N LYS A 28 -30.53 36.77 -8.14
CA LYS A 28 -31.70 37.45 -8.72
C LYS A 28 -32.28 36.69 -9.92
N ASP A 29 -31.40 36.23 -10.81
CA ASP A 29 -31.80 35.69 -12.12
C ASP A 29 -31.78 34.16 -12.19
N GLY A 30 -31.32 33.49 -11.13
CA GLY A 30 -31.29 32.03 -11.01
C GLY A 30 -30.09 31.36 -11.70
N LEU A 31 -30.30 30.13 -12.16
CA LEU A 31 -29.30 29.31 -12.85
C LEU A 31 -29.27 29.65 -14.34
N GLY A 32 -28.08 29.95 -14.87
CA GLY A 32 -27.84 30.09 -16.31
C GLY A 32 -26.81 29.06 -16.80
N LEU A 33 -27.04 28.53 -17.98
CA LEU A 33 -26.09 27.66 -18.69
C LEU A 33 -25.67 28.36 -19.98
N SER A 34 -24.37 28.35 -20.28
CA SER A 34 -23.86 28.81 -21.56
C SER A 34 -24.04 27.74 -22.63
N ASN A 35 -24.00 28.16 -23.89
CA ASN A 35 -23.76 27.22 -24.98
C ASN A 35 -22.34 26.64 -24.85
N THR A 36 -22.16 25.40 -25.31
CA THR A 36 -20.84 24.77 -25.41
C THR A 36 -20.03 25.46 -26.50
N THR A 37 -18.79 25.82 -26.20
CA THR A 37 -17.82 26.35 -27.14
C THR A 37 -16.63 25.43 -27.20
N SER A 38 -16.12 25.11 -28.40
CA SER A 38 -14.95 24.27 -28.55
C SER A 38 -13.71 25.07 -28.97
N VAL A 39 -12.55 24.65 -28.48
CA VAL A 39 -11.24 25.13 -28.90
C VAL A 39 -10.39 23.92 -29.24
N ARG A 40 -9.90 23.85 -30.48
CA ARG A 40 -9.08 22.73 -30.93
C ARG A 40 -7.59 23.08 -30.81
N GLY A 41 -6.88 22.36 -29.94
CA GLY A 41 -5.42 22.32 -29.94
C GLY A 41 -4.96 21.36 -31.02
N PHE A 42 -4.21 21.84 -32.02
CA PHE A 42 -3.76 20.99 -33.13
C PHE A 42 -2.33 21.32 -33.54
N GLN A 43 -1.53 20.27 -33.67
CA GLN A 43 -0.17 20.34 -34.19
C GLN A 43 -0.09 19.49 -35.45
N ALA A 44 0.22 20.13 -36.58
CA ALA A 44 0.18 19.48 -37.89
C ALA A 44 1.31 18.45 -38.11
N PHE A 45 2.40 18.53 -37.35
CA PHE A 45 3.52 17.62 -37.39
C PHE A 45 3.97 17.28 -35.97
N PHE A 46 3.94 16.00 -35.61
CA PHE A 46 4.38 15.53 -34.30
C PHE A 46 4.89 14.09 -34.37
N ILE A 47 5.65 13.70 -33.35
CA ILE A 47 6.08 12.32 -33.16
C ILE A 47 5.38 11.70 -31.95
N SER A 48 5.33 10.38 -31.91
CA SER A 48 4.88 9.63 -30.75
C SER A 48 5.63 8.32 -30.69
N TYR A 49 6.07 7.92 -29.50
CA TYR A 49 6.66 6.60 -29.29
C TYR A 49 6.14 5.97 -28.02
N THR A 50 6.07 4.64 -28.05
CA THR A 50 5.62 3.82 -26.93
C THR A 50 6.81 3.10 -26.33
N LEU A 51 6.92 3.14 -25.00
CA LEU A 51 7.85 2.34 -24.22
C LEU A 51 7.08 1.25 -23.46
N PRO A 52 7.72 0.11 -23.15
CA PRO A 52 7.17 -0.82 -22.16
C PRO A 52 7.06 -0.16 -20.79
N ILE A 53 6.51 -0.86 -19.80
CA ILE A 53 6.42 -0.35 -18.42
C ILE A 53 7.81 -0.26 -17.79
N SER A 54 8.60 -1.33 -17.91
CA SER A 54 10.00 -1.45 -17.47
C SER A 54 10.73 -2.49 -18.32
N VAL A 55 12.07 -2.51 -18.24
CA VAL A 55 12.96 -3.47 -18.93
C VAL A 55 14.08 -3.87 -17.98
N ILE A 56 14.52 -5.12 -18.03
CA ILE A 56 15.63 -5.61 -17.21
C ILE A 56 16.97 -5.25 -17.88
N ARG A 57 17.98 -4.89 -17.09
CA ARG A 57 19.35 -4.64 -17.60
C ARG A 57 19.83 -5.84 -18.44
N GLY A 58 20.41 -5.53 -19.61
CA GLY A 58 20.89 -6.52 -20.56
C GLY A 58 19.85 -7.00 -21.57
N GLU A 59 18.56 -6.71 -21.39
CA GLU A 59 17.54 -7.05 -22.38
C GLU A 59 17.52 -6.08 -23.57
N GLU A 60 17.09 -6.59 -24.72
CA GLU A 60 16.87 -5.82 -25.93
C GLU A 60 15.37 -5.60 -26.15
N PHE A 61 14.99 -4.35 -26.41
CA PHE A 61 13.62 -3.97 -26.69
C PHE A 61 13.53 -3.06 -27.92
N VAL A 62 12.34 -2.98 -28.49
CA VAL A 62 12.07 -2.20 -29.69
C VAL A 62 11.24 -0.97 -29.34
N VAL A 63 11.78 0.21 -29.61
CA VAL A 63 11.05 1.47 -29.56
C VAL A 63 10.49 1.75 -30.94
N VAL A 64 9.16 1.87 -31.04
CA VAL A 64 8.47 2.22 -32.27
C VAL A 64 8.16 3.70 -32.24
N VAL A 65 8.85 4.47 -33.07
CA VAL A 65 8.63 5.92 -33.24
C VAL A 65 7.72 6.12 -34.43
N SER A 66 6.54 6.67 -34.20
CA SER A 66 5.57 7.04 -35.23
C SER A 66 5.65 8.55 -35.47
N VAL A 67 5.82 8.94 -36.73
CA VAL A 67 5.83 10.34 -37.18
C VAL A 67 4.53 10.60 -37.91
N PHE A 68 3.78 11.59 -37.46
CA PHE A 68 2.49 11.99 -38.02
C PHE A 68 2.62 13.30 -38.78
N SER A 69 2.04 13.36 -39.97
CA SER A 69 2.01 14.56 -40.79
C SER A 69 0.62 14.80 -41.36
N TYR A 70 0.02 15.92 -40.98
CA TYR A 70 -1.27 16.42 -41.48
C TYR A 70 -1.11 17.61 -42.44
N VAL A 71 0.07 17.71 -43.08
CA VAL A 71 0.34 18.75 -44.09
C VAL A 71 -0.05 18.25 -45.49
N ASP A 72 -0.27 19.18 -46.41
CA ASP A 72 -0.81 18.90 -47.76
C ASP A 72 0.22 18.38 -48.78
N ALA A 73 1.48 18.17 -48.37
CA ALA A 73 2.58 17.72 -49.22
C ALA A 73 3.49 16.72 -48.48
N ALA A 74 4.36 16.02 -49.22
CA ALA A 74 5.26 15.04 -48.62
C ALA A 74 6.32 15.74 -47.74
N LEU A 75 6.64 15.16 -46.59
CA LEU A 75 7.61 15.72 -45.65
C LEU A 75 8.78 14.75 -45.48
N PRO A 76 10.00 15.09 -45.94
CA PRO A 76 11.20 14.34 -45.62
C PRO A 76 11.61 14.65 -44.18
N VAL A 77 11.71 13.63 -43.34
CA VAL A 77 11.96 13.78 -41.90
C VAL A 77 13.14 12.91 -41.50
N THR A 78 14.11 13.50 -40.83
CA THR A 78 15.19 12.79 -40.15
C THR A 78 14.77 12.56 -38.71
N VAL A 79 14.60 11.30 -38.32
CA VAL A 79 14.39 10.90 -36.92
C VAL A 79 15.74 10.53 -36.34
N ASN A 80 16.12 11.18 -35.24
CA ASN A 80 17.36 10.95 -34.54
C ASN A 80 17.08 10.61 -33.07
N LEU A 81 17.61 9.48 -32.63
CA LEU A 81 17.68 9.16 -31.22
C LEU A 81 18.89 9.87 -30.61
N GLU A 82 18.66 10.80 -29.68
CA GLU A 82 19.74 11.46 -28.96
C GLU A 82 20.43 10.42 -28.07
N GLN A 83 21.76 10.32 -28.14
CA GLN A 83 22.55 9.26 -27.50
C GLN A 83 22.08 9.02 -26.06
N PRO A 84 21.34 7.94 -25.80
CA PRO A 84 20.71 7.76 -24.52
C PRO A 84 21.77 7.27 -23.54
N LYS A 85 22.09 8.07 -22.52
CA LYS A 85 22.98 7.64 -21.43
C LYS A 85 22.37 6.39 -20.80
N GLY A 86 23.08 5.28 -20.75
CA GLY A 86 22.56 4.06 -20.14
C GLY A 86 21.93 3.05 -21.09
N PHE A 87 21.91 3.30 -22.40
CA PHE A 87 21.55 2.31 -23.41
C PHE A 87 22.58 2.22 -24.53
N VAL A 88 22.63 1.04 -25.16
CA VAL A 88 23.36 0.82 -26.40
C VAL A 88 22.35 0.62 -27.52
N VAL A 89 22.52 1.33 -28.63
CA VAL A 89 21.68 1.16 -29.82
C VAL A 89 22.20 -0.05 -30.59
N THR A 90 21.39 -1.10 -30.71
CA THR A 90 21.74 -2.33 -31.44
C THR A 90 21.22 -2.34 -32.88
N SER A 91 20.46 -1.33 -33.30
CA SER A 91 20.04 -1.17 -34.70
C SER A 91 21.14 -0.58 -35.58
N ASP A 92 21.09 -0.87 -36.89
CA ASP A 92 22.09 -0.47 -37.89
C ASP A 92 22.31 1.06 -38.01
N SER A 93 21.37 1.87 -37.50
CA SER A 93 21.49 3.33 -37.46
C SER A 93 20.74 3.94 -36.28
N THR A 94 21.24 5.07 -35.76
CA THR A 94 20.57 5.97 -34.80
C THR A 94 19.73 7.05 -35.49
N LYS A 95 19.90 7.16 -36.81
CA LYS A 95 19.22 8.11 -37.70
C LYS A 95 18.45 7.37 -38.77
N GLY A 96 17.17 7.70 -38.91
CA GLY A 96 16.35 7.19 -40.01
C GLY A 96 15.73 8.36 -40.74
N ASP A 97 16.11 8.52 -42.01
CA ASP A 97 15.39 9.44 -42.89
C ASP A 97 14.18 8.71 -43.46
N ILE A 98 13.00 9.29 -43.26
CA ILE A 98 11.73 8.77 -43.76
C ILE A 98 11.00 9.85 -44.54
N CYS A 99 10.28 9.44 -45.58
CA CYS A 99 9.30 10.31 -46.20
C CYS A 99 7.92 10.02 -45.60
N VAL A 100 7.27 11.05 -45.06
CA VAL A 100 5.88 10.97 -44.58
C VAL A 100 4.98 11.60 -45.64
N GLN A 101 4.03 10.83 -46.15
CA GLN A 101 3.10 11.30 -47.19
C GLN A 101 2.03 12.22 -46.58
N PRO A 102 1.35 13.07 -47.40
CA PRO A 102 0.32 13.99 -46.90
C PRO A 102 -0.77 13.27 -46.12
N ASN A 103 -1.14 13.77 -44.94
CA ASN A 103 -2.19 13.19 -44.09
C ASN A 103 -1.96 11.70 -43.73
N THR A 104 -0.69 11.30 -43.58
CA THR A 104 -0.33 9.92 -43.19
C THR A 104 0.64 9.91 -42.01
N SER A 105 0.87 8.70 -41.49
CA SER A 105 1.89 8.44 -40.48
C SER A 105 2.86 7.38 -40.98
N ASN A 106 4.13 7.49 -40.60
CA ASN A 106 5.14 6.48 -40.90
C ASN A 106 5.94 6.16 -39.63
N SER A 107 6.39 4.91 -39.48
CA SER A 107 7.03 4.46 -38.23
C SER A 107 8.42 3.88 -38.43
N ILE A 108 9.33 4.17 -37.51
CA ILE A 108 10.68 3.62 -37.45
C ILE A 108 10.80 2.75 -36.20
N ARG A 109 11.50 1.63 -36.33
CA ARG A 109 11.78 0.70 -35.23
C ARG A 109 13.24 0.82 -34.83
N LEU A 110 13.49 1.23 -33.59
CA LEU A 110 14.82 1.35 -33.01
C LEU A 110 15.02 0.25 -31.97
N LYS A 111 16.12 -0.50 -32.07
CA LYS A 111 16.46 -1.55 -31.12
C LYS A 111 17.43 -1.01 -30.09
N LEU A 112 17.07 -1.09 -28.82
CA LEU A 112 17.86 -0.59 -27.70
C LEU A 112 18.15 -1.73 -26.72
N LYS A 113 19.35 -1.71 -26.15
CA LYS A 113 19.78 -2.60 -25.07
C LYS A 113 20.03 -1.80 -23.81
N ALA A 114 19.38 -2.16 -22.71
CA ALA A 114 19.55 -1.49 -21.43
C ALA A 114 20.88 -1.86 -20.76
N THR A 115 21.62 -0.87 -20.23
CA THR A 115 22.94 -1.10 -19.61
C THR A 115 23.05 -0.59 -18.17
N THR A 116 22.36 0.48 -17.81
CA THR A 116 22.40 1.04 -16.45
C THR A 116 21.05 0.88 -15.78
N VAL A 117 21.06 0.39 -14.53
CA VAL A 117 19.86 0.26 -13.69
C VAL A 117 19.40 1.65 -13.21
N GLY A 118 18.09 1.86 -13.11
CA GLY A 118 17.48 3.08 -12.60
C GLY A 118 16.68 3.85 -13.65
N ASN A 119 16.30 5.09 -13.32
CA ASN A 119 15.53 5.95 -14.21
C ASN A 119 16.41 6.56 -15.29
N VAL A 120 16.07 6.30 -16.54
CA VAL A 120 16.80 6.79 -17.71
C VAL A 120 15.86 7.51 -18.66
N ASN A 121 16.33 8.63 -19.21
CA ASN A 121 15.57 9.43 -20.16
C ASN A 121 15.90 9.04 -21.60
N ILE A 122 14.89 8.68 -22.37
CA ILE A 122 14.98 8.46 -23.81
C ILE A 122 14.46 9.71 -24.50
N THR A 123 15.28 10.31 -25.39
CA THR A 123 14.90 11.50 -26.15
C THR A 123 14.95 11.20 -27.64
N VAL A 124 13.81 11.33 -28.31
CA VAL A 124 13.67 11.18 -29.76
C VAL A 124 13.42 12.54 -30.35
N ARG A 125 14.18 12.90 -31.38
CA ARG A 125 14.01 14.15 -32.15
C ARG A 125 13.65 13.82 -33.58
N ALA A 126 12.71 14.55 -34.15
CA ALA A 126 12.38 14.47 -35.56
C ALA A 126 12.37 15.87 -36.15
N GLU A 127 13.06 16.05 -37.27
CA GLU A 127 13.13 17.34 -37.96
C GLU A 127 13.12 17.15 -39.47
N THR A 128 12.71 18.18 -40.20
CA THR A 128 12.73 18.15 -41.66
C THR A 128 14.15 17.89 -42.17
N ALA A 129 14.31 16.84 -42.96
CA ALA A 129 15.61 16.42 -43.46
C ALA A 129 16.19 17.45 -44.44
N SER A 130 17.52 17.60 -44.44
CA SER A 130 18.23 18.50 -45.36
C SER A 130 18.17 18.06 -46.83
N SER A 131 17.85 16.79 -47.09
CA SER A 131 17.74 16.21 -48.43
C SER A 131 16.33 15.67 -48.67
N SER A 132 15.72 16.05 -49.78
CA SER A 132 14.40 15.56 -50.23
C SER A 132 14.46 14.23 -50.98
N GLN A 133 15.65 13.64 -51.17
CA GLN A 133 15.84 12.42 -51.96
C GLN A 133 15.00 11.24 -51.46
N VAL A 134 14.73 11.17 -50.15
CA VAL A 134 13.94 10.11 -49.52
C VAL A 134 12.47 10.14 -49.94
N CYS A 135 11.97 11.30 -50.39
CA CYS A 135 10.61 11.46 -50.91
C CYS A 135 10.49 11.24 -52.43
N GLY A 136 11.60 10.93 -53.12
CA GLY A 136 11.64 10.72 -54.56
C GLY A 136 11.14 11.95 -55.33
N ASN A 137 10.15 11.76 -56.21
CA ASN A 137 9.56 12.82 -57.04
C ASN A 137 8.33 13.49 -56.41
N SER A 138 8.00 13.19 -55.15
CA SER A 138 6.82 13.75 -54.50
C SER A 138 7.03 15.25 -54.22
N PRO A 139 5.99 16.11 -54.39
CA PRO A 139 6.10 17.51 -54.01
C PRO A 139 6.34 17.62 -52.50
N VAL A 140 7.39 18.33 -52.12
CA VAL A 140 7.83 18.47 -50.73
C VAL A 140 7.22 19.71 -50.09
N TYR A 141 6.76 19.58 -48.85
CA TYR A 141 6.25 20.69 -48.07
C TYR A 141 7.36 21.73 -47.79
N PRO A 142 7.13 23.03 -48.06
CA PRO A 142 8.19 24.04 -48.07
C PRO A 142 8.62 24.53 -46.68
N SER A 143 7.94 24.13 -45.61
CA SER A 143 8.22 24.63 -44.24
C SER A 143 9.01 23.62 -43.41
N TYR A 144 9.86 24.16 -42.54
CA TYR A 144 10.59 23.37 -41.55
C TYR A 144 9.67 22.94 -40.41
N ALA A 145 9.61 21.64 -40.15
CA ALA A 145 8.90 21.05 -39.04
C ALA A 145 9.91 20.36 -38.11
N ARG A 146 9.71 20.49 -36.80
CA ARG A 146 10.52 19.81 -35.79
C ARG A 146 9.67 19.45 -34.60
N ASP A 147 9.99 18.32 -33.99
CA ASP A 147 9.38 17.87 -32.75
C ASP A 147 10.37 17.01 -31.95
N ALA A 148 10.24 17.02 -30.63
CA ALA A 148 11.11 16.27 -29.73
C ALA A 148 10.35 15.83 -28.49
N ILE A 149 10.43 14.53 -28.18
CA ILE A 149 9.80 13.95 -27.00
C ILE A 149 10.88 13.31 -26.13
N THR A 150 10.84 13.61 -24.83
CA THR A 150 11.64 12.97 -23.80
C THR A 150 10.73 12.26 -22.82
N GLN A 151 10.94 10.96 -22.61
CA GLN A 151 10.23 10.15 -21.62
C GLN A 151 11.25 9.52 -20.67
N SER A 152 10.95 9.56 -19.36
CA SER A 152 11.68 8.82 -18.34
C SER A 152 11.16 7.38 -18.30
N PHE A 153 12.06 6.44 -18.14
CA PHE A 153 11.78 5.01 -18.20
C PHE A 153 12.63 4.25 -17.18
N GLU A 154 12.04 3.28 -16.49
CA GLU A 154 12.69 2.52 -15.42
C GLU A 154 13.39 1.27 -15.97
N VAL A 155 14.69 1.16 -15.72
CA VAL A 155 15.48 -0.04 -15.98
C VAL A 155 15.67 -0.80 -14.67
N GLU A 156 15.15 -2.02 -14.62
CA GLU A 156 15.24 -2.91 -13.47
C GLU A 156 16.55 -3.71 -13.47
N ALA A 157 17.04 -4.06 -12.27
CA ALA A 157 18.14 -4.99 -12.12
C ALA A 157 17.67 -6.43 -12.39
N GLU A 158 18.61 -7.32 -12.72
CA GLU A 158 18.32 -8.73 -12.87
C GLU A 158 17.93 -9.37 -11.51
N GLY A 159 17.14 -10.46 -11.54
CA GLY A 159 16.78 -11.21 -10.33
C GLY A 159 15.49 -10.75 -9.67
N PHE A 160 15.40 -10.85 -8.34
CA PHE A 160 14.22 -10.46 -7.57
C PHE A 160 14.61 -9.46 -6.46
N PRO A 161 13.77 -8.45 -6.18
CA PRO A 161 14.05 -7.50 -5.13
C PRO A 161 14.04 -8.19 -3.76
N SER A 162 15.07 -7.92 -2.96
CA SER A 162 15.17 -8.37 -1.57
C SER A 162 15.39 -7.18 -0.67
N GLU A 163 14.42 -6.91 0.20
CA GLU A 163 14.47 -5.78 1.13
C GLU A 163 14.55 -6.27 2.57
N ASN A 164 15.59 -5.85 3.28
CA ASN A 164 15.76 -6.11 4.70
C ASN A 164 15.54 -4.83 5.48
N VAL A 165 14.61 -4.85 6.42
CA VAL A 165 14.28 -3.70 7.26
C VAL A 165 14.77 -3.94 8.67
N HIS A 166 15.42 -2.91 9.21
CA HIS A 166 15.84 -2.84 10.60
C HIS A 166 15.25 -1.60 11.24
N SER A 167 14.25 -1.83 12.10
CA SER A 167 13.49 -0.78 12.77
C SER A 167 13.82 -0.74 14.25
N ILE A 168 14.05 0.46 14.77
CA ILE A 168 14.35 0.70 16.19
C ILE A 168 13.44 1.80 16.72
N LEU A 169 12.64 1.47 17.73
CA LEU A 169 11.88 2.45 18.49
C LEU A 169 12.63 2.80 19.78
N PHE A 170 13.08 4.04 19.90
CA PHE A 170 13.82 4.54 21.05
C PHE A 170 13.13 5.73 21.72
N CYS A 171 13.30 5.83 23.04
CA CYS A 171 12.92 6.99 23.82
C CYS A 171 14.19 7.49 24.53
N PRO A 172 14.67 8.72 24.27
CA PRO A 172 15.92 9.19 24.88
C PRO A 172 15.89 9.17 26.41
N THR A 173 14.73 9.42 27.00
CA THR A 173 14.46 9.42 28.44
C THR A 173 14.71 8.09 29.14
N ASP A 174 14.79 6.98 28.39
CA ASP A 174 15.04 5.66 28.97
C ASP A 174 16.51 5.49 29.38
N LYS A 175 17.38 6.41 28.98
CA LYS A 175 18.80 6.42 29.32
C LYS A 175 19.11 7.59 30.25
N PRO A 176 20.03 7.42 31.21
CA PRO A 176 20.34 8.44 32.23
C PRO A 176 20.82 9.78 31.64
N ASN A 177 21.39 9.77 30.43
CA ASN A 177 21.90 10.97 29.76
C ASN A 177 20.89 11.59 28.77
N ASN A 178 19.65 11.08 28.68
CA ASN A 178 18.68 11.49 27.65
C ASN A 178 19.21 11.38 26.21
N THR A 179 20.11 10.43 25.96
CA THR A 179 20.74 10.20 24.64
C THR A 179 20.62 8.75 24.24
N PHE A 180 20.33 8.51 22.96
CA PHE A 180 20.32 7.19 22.34
C PHE A 180 21.33 7.14 21.19
N THR A 181 22.15 6.09 21.18
CA THR A 181 23.13 5.83 20.11
C THR A 181 23.02 4.37 19.71
N ALA A 182 22.92 4.12 18.40
CA ALA A 182 22.92 2.78 17.83
C ALA A 182 23.82 2.75 16.59
N ASN A 183 24.59 1.68 16.44
CA ASN A 183 25.42 1.41 15.28
C ASN A 183 24.85 0.19 14.57
N TYR A 184 24.69 0.29 13.24
CA TYR A 184 24.17 -0.81 12.44
C TYR A 184 25.08 -1.08 11.26
N HIS A 185 25.39 -2.35 11.01
CA HIS A 185 26.18 -2.78 9.87
C HIS A 185 25.26 -3.36 8.81
N LEU A 186 25.13 -2.66 7.67
CA LEU A 186 24.33 -3.13 6.54
C LEU A 186 25.16 -4.13 5.74
N SER A 187 24.94 -5.42 5.96
CA SER A 187 25.54 -6.50 5.16
C SER A 187 24.69 -6.77 3.92
N LEU A 188 25.28 -6.59 2.74
CA LEU A 188 24.66 -7.06 1.49
C LEU A 188 24.80 -8.60 1.40
N PRO A 189 23.81 -9.30 0.83
CA PRO A 189 23.90 -10.73 0.61
C PRO A 189 24.95 -11.05 -0.47
N ASN A 190 25.50 -12.28 -0.44
CA ASN A 190 26.61 -12.68 -1.32
C ASN A 190 26.21 -12.73 -2.81
N ASP A 191 24.92 -12.87 -3.10
CA ASP A 191 24.31 -12.95 -4.43
C ASP A 191 23.76 -11.60 -4.91
N VAL A 192 24.22 -10.49 -4.33
CA VAL A 192 23.81 -9.15 -4.75
C VAL A 192 24.20 -8.85 -6.19
N VAL A 193 23.25 -8.33 -6.95
CA VAL A 193 23.48 -7.91 -8.33
C VAL A 193 24.27 -6.59 -8.33
N PRO A 194 25.36 -6.46 -9.13
CA PRO A 194 26.14 -5.23 -9.18
C PRO A 194 25.28 -4.02 -9.54
N ASP A 195 25.54 -2.89 -8.87
CA ASP A 195 24.82 -1.61 -9.00
C ASP A 195 23.33 -1.64 -8.58
N SER A 196 22.83 -2.74 -8.02
CA SER A 196 21.45 -2.82 -7.51
C SER A 196 21.29 -2.40 -6.05
N ALA A 197 22.41 -2.28 -5.32
CA ALA A 197 22.41 -2.04 -3.89
C ALA A 197 21.89 -0.63 -3.56
N ARG A 198 20.85 -0.58 -2.72
CA ARG A 198 20.24 0.66 -2.24
C ARG A 198 19.97 0.56 -0.74
N ALA A 199 20.24 1.65 -0.03
CA ALA A 199 19.95 1.78 1.39
C ALA A 199 19.32 3.14 1.65
N TYR A 200 18.26 3.15 2.44
CA TYR A 200 17.59 4.37 2.89
C TYR A 200 17.52 4.32 4.42
N ILE A 201 17.73 5.47 5.05
CA ILE A 201 17.55 5.64 6.48
C ILE A 201 16.37 6.57 6.66
N ASP A 202 15.48 6.18 7.56
CA ASP A 202 14.23 6.87 7.72
C ASP A 202 13.91 7.08 9.20
N VAL A 203 13.72 8.35 9.58
CA VAL A 203 13.52 8.75 10.97
C VAL A 203 12.20 9.49 11.09
N THR A 204 11.36 9.00 11.99
CA THR A 204 10.02 9.52 12.26
C THR A 204 9.82 9.70 13.75
N GLY A 205 9.15 10.78 14.14
CA GLY A 205 8.72 11.03 15.53
C GLY A 205 7.47 10.25 15.94
N ASN A 206 6.92 9.42 15.04
CA ASN A 206 5.67 8.69 15.22
C ASN A 206 5.86 7.20 14.91
N VAL A 207 5.32 6.33 15.77
CA VAL A 207 5.33 4.87 15.60
C VAL A 207 4.56 4.41 14.35
N LEU A 208 3.58 5.19 13.89
CA LEU A 208 2.86 4.96 12.62
C LEU A 208 3.53 5.63 11.41
N GLY A 209 4.70 6.26 11.57
CA GLY A 209 5.38 6.99 10.51
C GLY A 209 5.57 6.21 9.20
N PRO A 210 6.06 4.95 9.22
CA PRO A 210 6.20 4.15 7.99
C PRO A 210 4.87 3.92 7.27
N ALA A 211 3.80 3.62 8.03
CA ALA A 211 2.45 3.44 7.49
C ALA A 211 1.88 4.73 6.90
N ILE A 212 2.14 5.89 7.54
CA ILE A 212 1.69 7.20 7.07
C ILE A 212 2.48 7.69 5.86
N ARG A 213 3.78 7.37 5.74
CA ARG A 213 4.55 7.75 4.54
C ARG A 213 4.14 6.98 3.31
N ASN A 214 3.83 5.71 3.49
CA ASN A 214 3.33 4.87 2.42
C ASN A 214 1.81 4.95 2.29
N LEU A 215 1.22 6.11 2.62
CA LEU A 215 -0.22 6.32 2.62
C LEU A 215 -0.82 5.98 1.27
N ASN A 216 -0.17 6.33 0.16
CA ASN A 216 -0.71 6.08 -1.18
C ASN A 216 -0.81 4.57 -1.51
N SER A 217 0.02 3.74 -0.88
CA SER A 217 -0.04 2.27 -1.01
C SER A 217 -1.01 1.66 0.01
N LEU A 218 -1.03 2.18 1.24
CA LEU A 218 -1.95 1.75 2.31
C LEU A 218 -3.40 2.14 2.01
N VAL A 219 -3.64 3.39 1.63
CA VAL A 219 -4.89 4.01 1.15
C VAL A 219 -5.04 3.70 -0.34
N SER A 220 -4.97 2.42 -0.68
CA SER A 220 -5.24 1.93 -2.03
C SER A 220 -6.72 1.56 -2.16
N LEU A 221 -7.21 1.63 -3.40
CA LEU A 221 -8.57 1.21 -3.71
C LEU A 221 -8.73 -0.29 -3.37
N PRO A 222 -9.71 -0.66 -2.54
CA PRO A 222 -9.99 -2.06 -2.25
C PRO A 222 -10.41 -2.83 -3.50
N THR A 223 -9.72 -3.92 -3.85
CA THR A 223 -9.96 -4.73 -5.07
C THR A 223 -9.86 -6.23 -4.75
N GLY A 224 -10.41 -7.07 -5.64
CA GLY A 224 -10.25 -8.53 -5.57
C GLY A 224 -11.46 -9.23 -4.95
N CYS A 225 -11.23 -10.45 -4.44
CA CYS A 225 -12.21 -11.21 -3.64
C CYS A 225 -12.49 -10.52 -2.30
N GLY A 226 -13.56 -10.89 -1.58
CA GLY A 226 -13.95 -10.24 -0.31
C GLY A 226 -12.80 -10.17 0.71
N GLU A 227 -12.03 -11.25 0.79
CA GLU A 227 -10.78 -11.32 1.54
C GLU A 227 -9.77 -10.22 1.19
N GLN A 228 -9.45 -10.08 -0.10
CA GLN A 228 -8.47 -9.10 -0.61
C GLN A 228 -8.99 -7.66 -0.51
N ASN A 229 -10.31 -7.50 -0.64
CA ASN A 229 -11.01 -6.25 -0.45
C ASN A 229 -10.86 -5.77 1.00
N MET A 230 -11.08 -6.64 1.98
CA MET A 230 -10.94 -6.32 3.41
C MET A 230 -9.51 -5.96 3.84
N VAL A 231 -8.50 -6.57 3.21
CA VAL A 231 -7.07 -6.24 3.45
C VAL A 231 -6.77 -4.79 3.13
N LYS A 232 -7.28 -4.31 2.00
CA LYS A 232 -7.10 -2.92 1.53
C LYS A 232 -8.07 -1.95 2.20
N PHE A 233 -9.21 -2.45 2.66
CA PHE A 233 -10.20 -1.64 3.38
C PHE A 233 -9.67 -1.16 4.74
N THR A 234 -9.06 -2.06 5.52
CA THR A 234 -8.67 -1.78 6.91
C THR A 234 -7.71 -0.60 7.09
N PRO A 235 -6.63 -0.46 6.28
CA PRO A 235 -5.74 0.68 6.39
C PRO A 235 -6.43 2.03 6.15
N ASN A 236 -7.40 2.10 5.23
CA ASN A 236 -8.15 3.34 4.96
C ASN A 236 -8.91 3.82 6.21
N TYR A 237 -9.51 2.89 6.97
CA TYR A 237 -10.17 3.20 8.23
C TYR A 237 -9.16 3.63 9.30
N LEU A 238 -8.08 2.87 9.51
CA LEU A 238 -7.09 3.15 10.55
C LEU A 238 -6.41 4.51 10.36
N VAL A 239 -6.13 4.88 9.12
CA VAL A 239 -5.58 6.20 8.77
C VAL A 239 -6.55 7.32 9.15
N LEU A 240 -7.83 7.18 8.79
CA LEU A 240 -8.85 8.18 9.08
C LEU A 240 -9.03 8.36 10.58
N ASP A 241 -9.16 7.25 11.31
CA ASP A 241 -9.33 7.21 12.77
C ASP A 241 -8.15 7.91 13.45
N TYR A 242 -6.93 7.47 13.14
CA TYR A 242 -5.72 8.03 13.72
C TYR A 242 -5.53 9.52 13.41
N LEU A 243 -5.61 9.92 12.14
CA LEU A 243 -5.37 11.31 11.74
C LEU A 243 -6.47 12.26 12.22
N SER A 244 -7.70 11.76 12.33
CA SER A 244 -8.83 12.48 12.93
C SER A 244 -8.54 12.78 14.40
N ASP A 245 -8.11 11.78 15.16
CA ASP A 245 -7.90 11.90 16.61
C ASP A 245 -6.72 12.82 16.96
N ILE A 246 -5.64 12.79 16.17
CA ILE A 246 -4.51 13.72 16.37
C ILE A 246 -4.74 15.11 15.75
N GLY A 247 -5.88 15.34 15.08
CA GLY A 247 -6.21 16.63 14.46
C GLY A 247 -5.33 17.01 13.25
N LYS A 248 -4.75 16.02 12.56
CA LYS A 248 -3.88 16.21 11.37
C LYS A 248 -4.53 15.74 10.07
N LEU A 249 -5.80 15.39 10.10
CA LEU A 249 -6.54 14.96 8.92
C LEU A 249 -6.71 16.12 7.93
N THR A 250 -6.13 15.99 6.74
CA THR A 250 -6.35 16.91 5.61
C THR A 250 -7.57 16.50 4.81
N ASP A 251 -8.26 17.46 4.18
CA ASP A 251 -9.45 17.19 3.36
C ASP A 251 -9.17 16.24 2.17
N ASP A 252 -7.98 16.30 1.59
CA ASP A 252 -7.56 15.41 0.49
C ASP A 252 -7.53 13.93 0.92
N ILE A 253 -6.74 13.62 1.97
CA ILE A 253 -6.69 12.28 2.58
C ILE A 253 -8.07 11.82 3.03
N LYS A 254 -8.86 12.72 3.64
CA LYS A 254 -10.21 12.40 4.12
C LYS A 254 -11.12 11.98 2.97
N SER A 255 -11.16 12.78 1.91
CA SER A 255 -12.02 12.53 0.75
C SER A 255 -11.64 11.23 0.04
N THR A 256 -10.33 10.99 -0.14
CA THR A 256 -9.79 9.78 -0.76
C THR A 256 -10.10 8.53 0.07
N ALA A 257 -9.82 8.56 1.37
CA ALA A 257 -10.06 7.41 2.24
C ALA A 257 -11.55 7.11 2.38
N ILE A 258 -12.43 8.12 2.49
CA ILE A 258 -13.89 7.91 2.48
C ILE A 258 -14.37 7.33 1.14
N HIS A 259 -13.85 7.83 0.01
CA HIS A 259 -14.17 7.28 -1.31
C HIS A 259 -13.78 5.79 -1.42
N ASN A 260 -12.56 5.45 -0.97
CA ASN A 260 -12.07 4.09 -0.93
C ASN A 260 -12.89 3.19 0.00
N LEU A 261 -13.25 3.67 1.20
CA LEU A 261 -14.11 2.93 2.14
C LEU A 261 -15.50 2.70 1.56
N ASN A 262 -16.14 3.72 0.98
CA ASN A 262 -17.46 3.55 0.35
C ASN A 262 -17.42 2.53 -0.79
N THR A 263 -16.39 2.62 -1.65
CA THR A 263 -16.22 1.69 -2.77
C THR A 263 -15.92 0.27 -2.28
N GLY A 264 -15.04 0.12 -1.30
CA GLY A 264 -14.72 -1.18 -0.70
C GLY A 264 -15.91 -1.80 0.01
N TYR A 265 -16.70 -1.00 0.73
CA TYR A 265 -17.93 -1.47 1.39
C TYR A 265 -18.97 -1.97 0.38
N GLN A 266 -19.22 -1.20 -0.70
CA GLN A 266 -20.12 -1.63 -1.77
C GLN A 266 -19.65 -2.92 -2.45
N ARG A 267 -18.34 -3.09 -2.63
CA ARG A 267 -17.76 -4.34 -3.14
C ARG A 267 -17.98 -5.50 -2.19
N GLU A 268 -17.84 -5.27 -0.89
CA GLU A 268 -18.08 -6.30 0.13
C GLU A 268 -19.54 -6.75 0.16
N LEU A 269 -20.49 -5.82 -0.06
CA LEU A 269 -21.91 -6.14 -0.18
C LEU A 269 -22.22 -7.11 -1.34
N ASN A 270 -21.41 -7.14 -2.40
CA ASN A 270 -21.58 -8.13 -3.48
C ASN A 270 -21.30 -9.58 -3.02
N PHE A 271 -20.50 -9.75 -1.96
CA PHE A 271 -20.24 -11.05 -1.34
C PHE A 271 -21.26 -11.40 -0.26
N CYS A 272 -22.09 -10.44 0.16
CA CYS A 272 -23.19 -10.68 1.07
C CYS A 272 -24.26 -11.51 0.36
N ARG A 273 -24.38 -12.78 0.75
CA ARG A 273 -25.54 -13.60 0.34
C ARG A 273 -26.73 -13.23 1.23
N GLU A 274 -27.92 -13.17 0.66
CA GLU A 274 -29.18 -13.17 1.42
C GLU A 274 -29.27 -14.49 2.22
N MET A 275 -28.73 -14.52 3.44
CA MET A 275 -28.91 -15.65 4.33
C MET A 275 -30.25 -15.51 5.04
N ALA A 276 -31.19 -16.39 4.67
CA ALA A 276 -32.40 -16.63 5.45
C ALA A 276 -32.06 -17.02 6.91
N PRO A 277 -32.90 -16.69 7.90
CA PRO A 277 -32.43 -16.46 9.27
C PRO A 277 -32.07 -17.71 10.11
N PHE A 278 -32.15 -18.95 9.58
CA PHE A 278 -31.93 -20.15 10.39
C PHE A 278 -31.37 -21.32 9.57
N HIS A 279 -30.07 -21.60 9.71
CA HIS A 279 -29.51 -22.90 9.31
C HIS A 279 -29.27 -23.76 10.56
N PHE A 280 -29.99 -24.88 10.67
CA PHE A 280 -29.83 -25.88 11.73
C PHE A 280 -28.58 -26.74 11.47
N ILE A 281 -27.59 -26.69 12.36
CA ILE A 281 -26.39 -27.54 12.28
C ILE A 281 -26.71 -28.94 12.84
N LEU A 282 -26.40 -29.98 12.06
CA LEU A 282 -26.42 -31.39 12.47
C LEU A 282 -25.07 -31.76 13.12
N THR A 283 -25.02 -32.00 14.43
CA THR A 283 -23.82 -32.54 15.08
C THR A 283 -23.77 -34.07 14.99
N ARG A 284 -22.58 -34.64 14.72
CA ARG A 284 -22.30 -36.08 14.86
C ARG A 284 -21.70 -36.35 16.24
N ASN A 285 -22.11 -37.43 16.88
CA ASN A 285 -21.51 -37.88 18.15
C ASN A 285 -20.28 -38.77 17.90
N ALA A 286 -19.47 -38.98 18.94
CA ALA A 286 -18.16 -39.68 18.91
C ALA A 286 -18.21 -41.17 18.51
N LYS A 287 -19.39 -41.70 18.13
CA LYS A 287 -19.57 -43.06 17.59
C LYS A 287 -20.08 -43.08 16.14
N GLY A 288 -20.18 -41.92 15.48
CA GLY A 288 -20.53 -41.83 14.05
C GLY A 288 -22.02 -41.92 13.72
N GLU A 289 -22.92 -41.88 14.71
CA GLU A 289 -24.37 -41.94 14.48
C GLU A 289 -25.00 -40.54 14.40
N LYS A 290 -25.88 -40.34 13.41
CA LYS A 290 -26.66 -39.10 13.25
C LYS A 290 -27.75 -39.07 14.33
N THR A 291 -27.57 -38.28 15.38
CA THR A 291 -28.61 -38.06 16.39
C THR A 291 -29.06 -36.59 16.38
N ARG A 292 -30.38 -36.37 16.39
CA ARG A 292 -30.99 -35.05 16.62
C ARG A 292 -30.96 -34.78 18.12
N GLN A 293 -29.98 -34.03 18.60
CA GLN A 293 -30.00 -33.49 19.95
C GLN A 293 -29.85 -31.96 19.91
N ALA A 294 -30.86 -31.27 20.46
CA ALA A 294 -30.82 -29.85 20.73
C ALA A 294 -29.93 -29.60 21.97
N GLY A 295 -28.61 -29.66 21.77
CA GLY A 295 -27.63 -29.15 22.72
C GLY A 295 -27.39 -27.67 22.44
N LYS A 296 -27.74 -26.77 23.37
CA LYS A 296 -27.49 -25.33 23.27
C LYS A 296 -26.01 -25.00 23.56
N GLN A 297 -25.09 -25.46 22.72
CA GLN A 297 -23.73 -24.91 22.65
C GLN A 297 -23.58 -24.25 21.29
N MET A 298 -23.43 -22.91 21.29
CA MET A 298 -23.24 -22.16 20.06
C MET A 298 -21.77 -22.33 19.69
N VAL A 299 -21.48 -23.36 18.91
CA VAL A 299 -20.17 -23.54 18.29
C VAL A 299 -20.23 -22.81 16.96
N PHE A 300 -19.45 -21.74 16.83
CA PHE A 300 -19.21 -21.10 15.54
C PHE A 300 -18.30 -22.02 14.72
N SER A 301 -18.87 -23.04 14.08
CA SER A 301 -18.15 -23.84 13.09
C SER A 301 -18.06 -23.03 11.80
N PRO A 302 -16.86 -22.72 11.29
CA PRO A 302 -16.71 -22.12 9.98
C PRO A 302 -16.94 -23.22 8.94
N ASP A 303 -18.20 -23.57 8.68
CA ASP A 303 -18.59 -24.36 7.49
C ASP A 303 -18.62 -23.44 6.25
N VAL A 304 -17.54 -22.66 6.09
CA VAL A 304 -17.28 -21.80 4.95
C VAL A 304 -16.02 -22.34 4.31
N GLY A 305 -16.10 -22.72 3.03
CA GLY A 305 -15.03 -23.39 2.29
C GLY A 305 -13.69 -22.63 2.33
N ASN A 306 -12.62 -23.27 1.85
CA ASN A 306 -11.22 -22.80 1.82
C ASN A 306 -11.03 -21.28 1.97
N LEU A 307 -10.96 -20.82 3.22
CA LEU A 307 -10.53 -19.47 3.58
C LEU A 307 -9.01 -19.38 3.43
N ASP A 308 -8.53 -18.24 2.94
CA ASP A 308 -7.10 -17.96 2.86
C ASP A 308 -6.47 -18.05 4.27
N THR A 309 -5.40 -18.83 4.39
CA THR A 309 -4.70 -19.04 5.66
C THR A 309 -4.08 -17.74 6.19
N GLY A 310 -3.77 -16.78 5.32
CA GLY A 310 -3.27 -15.45 5.69
C GLY A 310 -4.32 -14.56 6.37
N ILE A 311 -5.62 -14.83 6.18
CA ILE A 311 -6.72 -14.11 6.83
C ILE A 311 -7.22 -14.83 8.07
N GLN A 312 -6.97 -16.13 8.19
CA GLN A 312 -7.20 -16.85 9.44
C GLN A 312 -6.13 -16.51 10.50
N GLY A 313 -4.93 -16.07 10.08
CA GLY A 313 -3.84 -15.71 10.99
C GLY A 313 -3.49 -16.87 11.93
N GLY A 314 -3.31 -16.56 13.23
CA GLY A 314 -3.06 -17.54 14.28
C GLY A 314 -4.18 -18.58 14.48
N LEU A 315 -5.42 -18.29 14.08
CA LEU A 315 -6.54 -19.22 14.21
C LEU A 315 -6.36 -20.48 13.38
N ASN A 316 -5.59 -20.46 12.29
CA ASN A 316 -5.38 -21.66 11.48
C ASN A 316 -4.50 -22.70 12.19
N VAL A 317 -3.53 -22.23 13.00
CA VAL A 317 -2.63 -23.09 13.77
C VAL A 317 -3.28 -23.53 15.09
N TYR A 318 -4.06 -22.64 15.69
CA TYR A 318 -4.75 -22.85 16.97
C TYR A 318 -6.26 -22.99 16.77
N LYS A 319 -6.69 -23.87 15.84
CA LYS A 319 -8.12 -24.19 15.61
C LYS A 319 -8.70 -24.96 16.79
N ASN A 320 -8.82 -24.31 17.93
CA ASN A 320 -9.62 -24.79 19.05
C ASN A 320 -10.93 -23.99 19.11
N GLU A 321 -11.94 -24.58 19.73
CA GLU A 321 -13.28 -23.97 19.81
C GLU A 321 -13.24 -22.60 20.51
N GLY A 322 -12.32 -22.41 21.47
CA GLY A 322 -12.20 -21.17 22.22
C GLY A 322 -11.59 -20.01 21.41
N ALA A 323 -10.56 -20.23 20.60
CA ALA A 323 -9.95 -19.18 19.77
C ALA A 323 -10.93 -18.62 18.74
N ILE A 324 -11.69 -19.50 18.07
CA ILE A 324 -12.73 -19.08 17.13
C ILE A 324 -13.85 -18.34 17.87
N THR A 325 -14.26 -18.84 19.04
CA THR A 325 -15.27 -18.18 19.88
C THR A 325 -14.82 -16.77 20.29
N ALA A 326 -13.57 -16.62 20.72
CA ALA A 326 -12.99 -15.33 21.11
C ALA A 326 -12.96 -14.35 19.92
N TYR A 327 -12.50 -14.82 18.75
CA TYR A 327 -12.46 -13.98 17.54
C TYR A 327 -13.85 -13.46 17.12
N VAL A 328 -14.87 -14.32 17.15
CA VAL A 328 -16.25 -13.91 16.87
C VAL A 328 -16.79 -12.98 17.96
N ALA A 329 -16.51 -13.28 19.24
CA ALA A 329 -16.93 -12.44 20.35
C ALA A 329 -16.33 -11.02 20.26
N ILE A 330 -15.04 -10.90 19.92
CA ILE A 330 -14.39 -9.61 19.66
C ILE A 330 -15.14 -8.84 18.57
N SER A 331 -15.47 -9.49 17.46
CA SER A 331 -16.20 -8.86 16.35
C SER A 331 -17.59 -8.36 16.77
N LEU A 332 -18.32 -9.14 17.58
CA LEU A 332 -19.61 -8.75 18.14
C LEU A 332 -19.49 -7.59 19.14
N LEU A 333 -18.45 -7.59 19.97
CA LEU A 333 -18.21 -6.54 20.96
C LEU A 333 -17.81 -5.22 20.28
N ILE A 334 -16.92 -5.25 19.30
CA ILE A 334 -16.51 -4.07 18.51
C ILE A 334 -17.70 -3.48 17.75
N SER A 335 -18.56 -4.33 17.17
CA SER A 335 -19.78 -3.89 16.48
C SER A 335 -20.91 -3.46 17.42
N LYS A 336 -20.69 -3.48 18.74
CA LYS A 336 -21.68 -3.12 19.78
C LYS A 336 -22.98 -3.93 19.65
N TYR A 337 -22.83 -5.23 19.39
CA TYR A 337 -23.94 -6.16 19.29
C TYR A 337 -24.77 -6.18 20.58
N GLN A 338 -26.10 -6.15 20.45
CA GLN A 338 -27.00 -5.82 21.56
C GLN A 338 -27.34 -7.01 22.47
N ASP A 339 -27.20 -8.25 22.00
CA ASP A 339 -27.61 -9.43 22.78
C ASP A 339 -26.49 -9.94 23.70
N ASN A 340 -26.53 -9.47 24.95
CA ASN A 340 -25.62 -9.88 26.02
C ASN A 340 -25.67 -11.38 26.32
N SER A 341 -26.75 -12.10 25.99
CA SER A 341 -26.84 -13.55 26.23
C SER A 341 -25.85 -14.33 25.36
N VAL A 342 -25.60 -13.85 24.13
CA VAL A 342 -24.60 -14.43 23.22
C VAL A 342 -23.20 -14.22 23.77
N ILE A 343 -22.89 -13.02 24.26
CA ILE A 343 -21.61 -12.69 24.88
C ILE A 343 -21.37 -13.54 26.14
N MET A 344 -22.36 -13.68 27.02
CA MET A 344 -22.23 -14.53 28.22
C MET A 344 -21.98 -16.01 27.86
N ARG A 345 -22.61 -16.52 26.80
CA ARG A 345 -22.36 -17.90 26.33
C ARG A 345 -20.98 -18.05 25.74
N ALA A 346 -20.49 -17.06 24.99
CA ALA A 346 -19.13 -17.04 24.48
C ALA A 346 -18.11 -17.07 25.64
N ARG A 347 -18.26 -16.21 26.65
CA ARG A 347 -17.41 -16.19 27.85
C ARG A 347 -17.43 -17.52 28.63
N THR A 348 -18.60 -18.15 28.73
CA THR A 348 -18.75 -19.49 29.32
C THR A 348 -17.95 -20.53 28.53
N CYS A 349 -17.98 -20.45 27.19
CA CYS A 349 -17.19 -21.32 26.32
C CYS A 349 -15.68 -21.13 26.53
N LEU A 350 -15.22 -19.87 26.64
CA LEU A 350 -13.81 -19.55 26.93
C LEU A 350 -13.36 -20.08 28.29
N SER A 351 -14.24 -20.01 29.30
CA SER A 351 -13.96 -20.56 30.63
C SER A 351 -13.84 -22.08 30.63
N ASN A 352 -14.65 -22.77 29.82
CA ASN A 352 -14.62 -24.23 29.68
C ASN A 352 -13.47 -24.73 28.80
N ASN A 353 -12.88 -23.86 27.96
CA ASN A 353 -11.80 -24.18 27.04
C ASN A 353 -10.58 -23.29 27.33
N PRO A 354 -9.80 -23.59 28.39
CA PRO A 354 -8.70 -22.73 28.82
C PRO A 354 -7.62 -22.57 27.73
N ALA A 355 -7.03 -21.38 27.66
CA ALA A 355 -5.99 -21.06 26.69
C ALA A 355 -4.74 -21.93 26.90
N SER A 356 -4.22 -22.46 25.79
CA SER A 356 -3.04 -23.34 25.74
C SER A 356 -1.79 -22.62 25.22
N SER A 357 -1.98 -21.54 24.47
CA SER A 357 -0.92 -20.77 23.83
C SER A 357 -0.93 -19.30 24.26
N PRO A 358 0.20 -18.58 24.13
CA PRO A 358 0.22 -17.14 24.31
C PRO A 358 -0.76 -16.39 23.41
N TYR A 359 -0.88 -16.83 22.17
CA TYR A 359 -1.87 -16.30 21.22
C TYR A 359 -3.30 -16.35 21.78
N GLU A 360 -3.76 -17.54 22.20
CA GLU A 360 -5.09 -17.73 22.79
C GLU A 360 -5.27 -16.91 24.06
N THR A 361 -4.23 -16.83 24.89
CA THR A 361 -4.31 -16.12 26.18
C THR A 361 -4.59 -14.64 25.99
N PHE A 362 -3.88 -13.97 25.06
CA PHE A 362 -4.10 -12.56 24.77
C PHE A 362 -5.38 -12.32 23.98
N LEU A 363 -5.77 -13.23 23.09
CA LEU A 363 -7.05 -13.16 22.39
C LEU A 363 -8.23 -13.22 23.38
N TYR A 364 -8.16 -14.11 24.37
CA TYR A 364 -9.18 -14.24 25.41
C TYR A 364 -9.16 -13.04 26.34
N SER A 365 -7.97 -12.59 26.78
CA SER A 365 -7.82 -11.40 27.62
C SER A 365 -8.44 -10.17 26.94
N TYR A 366 -8.18 -9.97 25.64
CA TYR A 366 -8.79 -8.87 24.89
C TYR A 366 -10.31 -9.00 24.77
N THR A 367 -10.83 -10.22 24.58
CA THR A 367 -12.27 -10.49 24.57
C THR A 367 -12.93 -10.13 25.91
N GLU A 368 -12.34 -10.54 27.03
CA GLU A 368 -12.84 -10.24 28.37
C GLU A 368 -12.76 -8.73 28.67
N ALA A 369 -11.67 -8.07 28.26
CA ALA A 369 -11.49 -6.63 28.41
C ALA A 369 -12.55 -5.83 27.63
N LEU A 370 -12.86 -6.23 26.39
CA LEU A 370 -13.92 -5.63 25.59
C LEU A 370 -15.32 -5.91 26.16
N ALA A 371 -15.52 -7.05 26.81
CA ALA A 371 -16.76 -7.40 27.48
C ALA A 371 -16.94 -6.67 28.84
N GLY A 372 -15.95 -5.87 29.26
CA GLY A 372 -15.96 -5.10 30.50
C GLY A 372 -15.50 -5.86 31.74
N ASP A 373 -14.99 -7.10 31.60
CA ASP A 373 -14.40 -7.86 32.70
C ASP A 373 -12.88 -7.63 32.77
N TYR A 374 -12.52 -6.42 33.19
CA TYR A 374 -11.13 -6.00 33.29
C TYR A 374 -10.33 -6.82 34.31
N SER A 375 -10.99 -7.36 35.35
CA SER A 375 -10.33 -8.18 36.38
C SER A 375 -9.86 -9.51 35.81
N GLU A 376 -10.72 -10.22 35.08
CA GLU A 376 -10.34 -11.50 34.45
C GLU A 376 -9.34 -11.28 33.31
N ALA A 377 -9.49 -10.19 32.55
CA ALA A 377 -8.53 -9.82 31.53
C ALA A 377 -7.12 -9.55 32.11
N GLN A 378 -7.03 -8.78 33.20
CA GLN A 378 -5.77 -8.48 33.89
C GLN A 378 -5.13 -9.75 34.46
N LYS A 379 -5.93 -10.61 35.10
CA LYS A 379 -5.46 -11.89 35.62
C LYS A 379 -4.79 -12.74 34.54
N ARG A 380 -5.38 -12.83 33.34
CA ARG A 380 -4.77 -13.57 32.20
C ARG A 380 -3.44 -12.96 31.76
N ILE A 381 -3.33 -11.63 31.77
CA ILE A 381 -2.08 -10.91 31.45
C ILE A 381 -1.00 -11.24 32.49
N ASP A 382 -1.36 -11.23 33.77
CA ASP A 382 -0.43 -11.52 34.87
C ASP A 382 0.02 -13.00 34.86
N ASP A 383 -0.91 -13.93 34.62
CA ASP A 383 -0.64 -15.37 34.56
C ASP A 383 0.36 -15.73 33.44
N ILE A 384 0.33 -15.00 32.31
CA ILE A 384 1.25 -15.24 31.21
C ILE A 384 2.57 -14.48 31.31
N LYS A 385 2.65 -13.44 32.14
CA LYS A 385 3.85 -12.60 32.31
C LYS A 385 5.16 -13.39 32.52
N PRO A 386 5.20 -14.51 33.29
CA PRO A 386 6.42 -15.31 33.45
C PRO A 386 6.95 -15.97 32.17
N ARG A 387 6.12 -16.08 31.11
CA ARG A 387 6.51 -16.68 29.82
C ARG A 387 7.08 -15.66 28.83
N VAL A 388 7.22 -14.40 29.23
CA VAL A 388 7.79 -13.35 28.38
C VAL A 388 9.24 -13.67 28.03
N ILE A 389 9.61 -13.45 26.77
CA ILE A 389 10.99 -13.57 26.32
C ILE A 389 11.53 -12.16 26.15
N THR A 390 12.63 -11.87 26.86
CA THR A 390 13.33 -10.60 26.77
C THR A 390 14.63 -10.79 26.01
N LYS A 391 14.80 -10.11 24.87
CA LYS A 391 16.02 -10.11 24.07
C LYS A 391 16.33 -8.69 23.63
N ASP A 392 17.55 -8.22 23.90
CA ASP A 392 18.04 -6.88 23.51
C ASP A 392 17.11 -5.72 23.97
N GLY A 393 16.45 -5.88 25.13
CA GLY A 393 15.50 -4.89 25.67
C GLY A 393 14.13 -4.89 24.97
N ILE A 394 13.86 -5.87 24.11
CA ILE A 394 12.57 -6.13 23.49
C ILE A 394 11.90 -7.31 24.20
N GLU A 395 10.63 -7.17 24.53
CA GLU A 395 9.81 -8.23 25.10
C GLU A 395 8.79 -8.74 24.10
N TYR A 396 8.67 -10.07 24.01
CA TYR A 396 7.67 -10.69 23.15
C TYR A 396 7.32 -12.09 23.63
N TYR A 397 6.20 -12.60 23.13
CA TYR A 397 5.74 -13.95 23.41
C TYR A 397 5.95 -14.82 22.17
N ARG A 398 6.67 -15.93 22.34
CA ARG A 398 6.86 -16.91 21.27
C ARG A 398 5.83 -18.02 21.39
N ASN A 399 5.13 -18.26 20.29
CA ASN A 399 4.27 -19.42 20.12
C ASN A 399 5.12 -20.60 19.61
N PRO A 400 5.17 -21.75 20.31
CA PRO A 400 6.05 -22.88 19.96
C PRO A 400 5.90 -23.39 18.52
N ASN A 401 4.67 -23.37 18.00
CA ASN A 401 4.32 -23.75 16.63
C ASN A 401 3.97 -22.54 15.75
N GLY A 402 4.24 -21.32 16.22
CA GLY A 402 3.83 -20.08 15.56
C GLY A 402 4.87 -19.55 14.58
N THR A 403 4.39 -19.02 13.45
CA THR A 403 5.21 -18.25 12.51
C THR A 403 5.55 -16.86 13.08
N LYS A 404 6.43 -16.10 12.41
CA LYS A 404 6.68 -14.69 12.77
C LYS A 404 5.38 -13.88 12.80
N SER A 405 4.51 -14.10 11.82
CA SER A 405 3.20 -13.45 11.71
C SER A 405 2.33 -13.69 12.96
N ILE A 406 2.26 -14.93 13.45
CA ILE A 406 1.48 -15.27 14.66
C ILE A 406 2.05 -14.60 15.91
N ASN A 407 3.37 -14.47 16.01
CA ASN A 407 3.99 -13.78 17.15
C ASN A 407 3.75 -12.27 17.10
N VAL A 408 3.73 -11.66 15.90
CA VAL A 408 3.30 -10.26 15.71
C VAL A 408 1.84 -10.09 16.13
N GLU A 409 0.94 -10.96 15.66
CA GLU A 409 -0.47 -10.93 16.01
C GLU A 409 -0.68 -11.09 17.54
N THR A 410 0.07 -12.01 18.16
CA THR A 410 0.07 -12.21 19.62
C THR A 410 0.51 -10.95 20.36
N ALA A 411 1.59 -10.30 19.91
CA ALA A 411 2.06 -9.06 20.51
C ALA A 411 1.05 -7.92 20.30
N ALA A 412 0.36 -7.87 19.16
CA ALA A 412 -0.68 -6.88 18.90
C ALA A 412 -1.88 -7.05 19.84
N TYR A 413 -2.38 -8.27 20.03
CA TYR A 413 -3.42 -8.53 21.04
C TYR A 413 -2.92 -8.27 22.47
N ALA A 414 -1.66 -8.53 22.77
CA ALA A 414 -1.06 -8.19 24.06
C ALA A 414 -1.07 -6.68 24.31
N VAL A 415 -0.71 -5.88 23.31
CA VAL A 415 -0.80 -4.40 23.37
C VAL A 415 -2.25 -3.97 23.58
N LEU A 416 -3.18 -4.45 22.73
CA LEU A 416 -4.59 -4.06 22.80
C LEU A 416 -5.24 -4.43 24.13
N SER A 417 -5.01 -5.65 24.64
CA SER A 417 -5.54 -6.10 25.93
C SER A 417 -5.00 -5.27 27.10
N ASN A 418 -3.69 -5.00 27.15
CA ASN A 418 -3.11 -4.17 28.19
C ASN A 418 -3.67 -2.74 28.17
N LEU A 419 -3.76 -2.13 26.99
CA LEU A 419 -4.32 -0.78 26.85
C LEU A 419 -5.81 -0.74 27.22
N GLN A 420 -6.58 -1.75 26.83
CA GLN A 420 -8.02 -1.83 27.12
C GLN A 420 -8.31 -1.98 28.62
N VAL A 421 -7.44 -2.68 29.36
CA VAL A 421 -7.55 -2.84 30.82
C VAL A 421 -7.08 -1.59 31.58
N GLY A 422 -6.36 -0.68 30.91
CA GLY A 422 -5.89 0.58 31.49
C GLY A 422 -4.45 0.54 32.01
N ASN A 423 -3.64 -0.45 31.59
CA ASN A 423 -2.22 -0.48 31.93
C ASN A 423 -1.48 0.70 31.27
N SER A 424 -0.36 1.10 31.88
CA SER A 424 0.32 2.32 31.47
C SER A 424 1.04 2.14 30.13
N LYS A 425 1.31 3.25 29.44
CA LYS A 425 2.15 3.24 28.23
C LYS A 425 3.54 2.65 28.47
N GLN A 426 4.07 2.67 29.70
CA GLN A 426 5.36 2.08 30.03
C GLN A 426 5.31 0.56 30.06
N ASP A 427 4.21 -0.03 30.53
CA ASP A 427 4.01 -1.48 30.58
C ASP A 427 3.92 -2.09 29.17
N VAL A 428 3.40 -1.30 28.22
CA VAL A 428 3.13 -1.76 26.85
C VAL A 428 4.28 -1.45 25.88
N LEU A 429 5.13 -0.47 26.22
CA LEU A 429 6.24 -0.03 25.37
C LEU A 429 7.18 -1.17 24.91
N PRO A 430 7.56 -2.16 25.75
CA PRO A 430 8.39 -3.28 25.31
C PRO A 430 7.76 -4.12 24.18
N LEU A 431 6.43 -4.33 24.23
CA LEU A 431 5.69 -5.04 23.19
C LEU A 431 5.55 -4.20 21.91
N VAL A 432 5.39 -2.89 22.05
CA VAL A 432 5.36 -1.95 20.91
C VAL A 432 6.73 -1.89 20.21
N ARG A 433 7.83 -1.97 20.96
CA ARG A 433 9.18 -2.12 20.38
C ARG A 433 9.28 -3.40 19.55
N TYR A 434 8.70 -4.49 20.03
CA TYR A 434 8.64 -5.72 19.24
C TYR A 434 7.84 -5.53 17.96
N LEU A 435 6.63 -4.96 18.02
CA LEU A 435 5.81 -4.70 16.82
C LEU A 435 6.56 -3.82 15.81
N THR A 436 7.07 -2.67 16.25
CA THR A 436 7.81 -1.74 15.37
C THR A 436 9.06 -2.37 14.76
N SER A 437 9.75 -3.27 15.47
CA SER A 437 10.90 -4.01 14.93
C SER A 437 10.56 -5.04 13.83
N ASN A 438 9.28 -5.42 13.71
CA ASN A 438 8.77 -6.37 12.71
C ASN A 438 7.98 -5.70 11.58
N LEU A 439 7.93 -4.37 11.53
CA LEU A 439 7.34 -3.64 10.40
C LEU A 439 8.13 -3.90 9.12
N ASN A 440 7.40 -4.14 8.04
CA ASN A 440 7.95 -4.25 6.70
C ASN A 440 8.20 -2.84 6.09
N PRO A 441 8.91 -2.72 4.95
CA PRO A 441 9.21 -1.43 4.32
C PRO A 441 7.97 -0.59 4.01
N GLN A 442 6.85 -1.27 3.74
CA GLN A 442 5.59 -0.65 3.33
C GLN A 442 4.74 -0.17 4.52
N GLY A 443 5.19 -0.40 5.76
CA GLY A 443 4.47 -0.03 6.98
C GLY A 443 3.45 -1.07 7.45
N GLY A 444 3.40 -2.26 6.84
CA GLY A 444 2.62 -3.42 7.29
C GLY A 444 3.48 -4.50 7.95
N PHE A 445 2.99 -5.74 8.00
CA PHE A 445 3.67 -6.90 8.57
C PHE A 445 3.72 -8.07 7.57
N TYR A 446 3.64 -9.32 8.02
CA TYR A 446 3.89 -10.51 7.21
C TYR A 446 2.63 -11.08 6.55
N SER A 447 1.45 -10.85 7.12
CA SER A 447 0.16 -11.31 6.61
C SER A 447 -0.92 -10.22 6.71
N THR A 448 -2.15 -10.60 6.43
CA THR A 448 -3.28 -9.67 6.51
C THR A 448 -3.65 -9.38 7.96
N GLN A 449 -3.83 -10.43 8.77
CA GLN A 449 -4.35 -10.29 10.13
C GLN A 449 -3.35 -9.61 11.06
N ASP A 450 -2.08 -10.02 11.01
CA ASP A 450 -1.05 -9.38 11.81
C ASP A 450 -0.88 -7.89 11.44
N THR A 451 -1.10 -7.54 10.16
CA THR A 451 -1.10 -6.16 9.71
C THR A 451 -2.29 -5.37 10.22
N CYS A 452 -3.51 -5.90 10.10
CA CYS A 452 -4.71 -5.23 10.57
C CYS A 452 -4.68 -5.00 12.10
N VAL A 453 -4.43 -6.07 12.86
CA VAL A 453 -4.41 -6.01 14.32
C VAL A 453 -3.16 -5.25 14.82
N GLY A 454 -2.01 -5.44 14.17
CA GLY A 454 -0.76 -4.75 14.50
C GLY A 454 -0.84 -3.24 14.29
N LEU A 455 -1.37 -2.78 13.15
CA LEU A 455 -1.60 -1.35 12.91
C LEU A 455 -2.65 -0.76 13.85
N HIS A 456 -3.70 -1.52 14.18
CA HIS A 456 -4.69 -1.09 15.17
C HIS A 456 -4.05 -0.92 16.56
N ALA A 457 -3.21 -1.87 16.98
CA ALA A 457 -2.46 -1.81 18.23
C ALA A 457 -1.49 -0.60 18.26
N LEU A 458 -0.75 -0.39 17.18
CA LEU A 458 0.16 0.75 17.04
C LEU A 458 -0.59 2.09 17.02
N SER A 459 -1.78 2.16 16.41
CA SER A 459 -2.63 3.35 16.41
C SER A 459 -3.09 3.71 17.84
N ASN A 460 -3.62 2.73 18.57
CA ASN A 460 -4.04 2.93 19.97
C ASN A 460 -2.89 3.40 20.85
N PHE A 461 -1.70 2.82 20.68
CA PHE A 461 -0.52 3.29 21.40
C PHE A 461 -0.08 4.68 20.96
N ALA A 462 -0.09 4.96 19.65
CA ALA A 462 0.30 6.24 19.07
C ALA A 462 -0.54 7.39 19.63
N MET A 463 -1.85 7.19 19.81
CA MET A 463 -2.74 8.17 20.43
C MET A 463 -2.30 8.56 21.86
N LEU A 464 -1.79 7.60 22.64
CA LEU A 464 -1.37 7.83 24.03
C LEU A 464 -0.02 8.55 24.16
N VAL A 465 0.82 8.47 23.11
CA VAL A 465 2.17 9.01 23.12
C VAL A 465 2.36 10.18 22.16
N TYR A 466 1.33 10.52 21.39
CA TYR A 466 1.39 11.60 20.41
C TYR A 466 1.75 12.92 21.06
N LYS A 467 2.76 13.57 20.49
CA LYS A 467 3.23 14.90 20.89
C LYS A 467 3.68 15.64 19.65
N ASP A 468 3.15 16.84 19.46
CA ASP A 468 3.55 17.74 18.38
C ASP A 468 3.74 19.15 18.97
N PRO A 469 4.94 19.76 18.88
CA PRO A 469 6.15 19.28 18.20
C PRO A 469 6.92 18.19 18.97
N VAL A 470 7.59 17.32 18.21
CA VAL A 470 8.64 16.42 18.71
C VAL A 470 9.98 17.15 18.70
N ASP A 471 10.51 17.46 19.88
CA ASP A 471 11.81 18.15 20.04
C ASP A 471 12.94 17.13 20.26
N ILE A 472 13.52 16.64 19.16
CA ILE A 472 14.62 15.68 19.17
C ILE A 472 15.66 16.10 18.12
N LYS A 473 16.93 16.18 18.53
CA LYS A 473 18.06 16.38 17.61
C LYS A 473 18.61 15.03 17.18
N VAL A 474 18.54 14.75 15.88
CA VAL A 474 19.03 13.50 15.27
C VAL A 474 20.27 13.80 14.44
N SER A 475 21.33 13.01 14.64
CA SER A 475 22.55 13.05 13.83
C SER A 475 22.82 11.65 13.30
N ILE A 476 22.86 11.51 11.98
CA ILE A 476 23.15 10.25 11.30
C ILE A 476 24.47 10.42 10.58
N THR A 477 25.37 9.47 10.79
CA THR A 477 26.65 9.38 10.08
C THR A 477 26.77 7.98 9.51
N GLY A 478 27.10 7.88 8.23
CA GLY A 478 27.30 6.62 7.54
C GLY A 478 28.39 6.76 6.48
N GLY A 479 28.96 5.62 6.07
CA GLY A 479 29.96 5.53 5.02
C GLY A 479 30.03 4.10 4.48
N ILE A 480 30.45 3.96 3.23
CA ILE A 480 30.73 2.65 2.64
C ILE A 480 32.12 2.25 3.12
N GLN A 481 32.20 1.13 3.84
CA GLN A 481 33.48 0.53 4.16
C GLN A 481 33.79 -0.45 3.02
N GLU A 482 34.52 0.01 2.00
CA GLU A 482 35.08 -0.90 1.00
C GLU A 482 36.05 -1.83 1.71
N VAL A 483 35.66 -3.09 1.86
CA VAL A 483 36.59 -4.14 2.27
C VAL A 483 37.48 -4.39 1.06
N VAL A 484 38.56 -3.62 0.95
CA VAL A 484 39.64 -3.90 0.00
C VAL A 484 40.23 -5.24 0.42
N GLN A 485 39.86 -6.30 -0.29
CA GLN A 485 40.54 -7.60 -0.21
C GLN A 485 41.81 -7.59 -1.04
#